data_AF-A0AA42CF59-F1
#
_entry.id   AF-A0AA42CF59-F1
#
_cell.length_a   1.000
_cell.length_b   1.000
_cell.length_c   1.000
_cell.angle_alpha   90.00
_cell.angle_beta   90.00
_cell.angle_gamma   90.00
#
_symmetry.space_group_name_H-M   'P 1'
#
loop_
_entity.id
_entity.type
_entity.pdbx_description
1 polymer ?
#
loop_
_entity_poly.entity_id
_entity_poly.type
_entity_poly.pdbx_seq_one_letter_code
_entity_poly.pdbx_strand_id
1 'polypeptide(L)'
;MKRTTEPQPLYLCLRGGDRCGSAPIRHGGRCYIIPDIFAIEACGSLQNLLDKRSRFAPSTHSLLAVCPVPWLLAAITPTDPTPRWQATGVLRHEPAMPLSLPVRDIRVMYALKDRHYQGFAESQVPHPHEYFVPMDALTAKDAPENPAMQALVSRASASANFLTQPESNIAIGGITGR
;
A
#
# COMPACT_ATOMS: atom_id res chain seq x y z
N MET A 1 0.55 -5.62 31.68
CA MET A 1 0.30 -4.93 30.39
C MET A 1 1.08 -5.67 29.30
N LYS A 2 0.48 -6.74 28.73
CA LYS A 2 1.12 -7.52 27.66
C LYS A 2 1.06 -6.69 26.38
N ARG A 3 2.21 -6.26 25.86
CA ARG A 3 2.32 -5.74 24.49
C ARG A 3 2.06 -6.92 23.56
N THR A 4 0.83 -7.07 23.09
CA THR A 4 0.57 -7.86 21.89
C THR A 4 1.23 -7.10 20.74
N THR A 5 2.42 -7.55 20.35
CA THR A 5 3.02 -7.22 19.05
C THR A 5 2.23 -7.97 17.98
N GLU A 6 0.98 -7.60 17.82
CA GLU A 6 0.22 -8.01 16.64
C GLU A 6 0.79 -7.20 15.48
N PRO A 7 1.29 -7.84 14.41
CA PRO A 7 1.81 -7.12 13.26
C PRO A 7 0.69 -6.22 12.73
N GLN A 8 0.90 -4.91 12.83
CA GLN A 8 -0.01 -3.92 12.24
C GLN A 8 -0.15 -4.24 10.74
N PRO A 9 -1.35 -4.13 10.16
CA PRO A 9 -1.55 -4.48 8.76
C PRO A 9 -0.82 -3.48 7.86
N LEU A 10 0.41 -3.82 7.50
CA LEU A 10 1.10 -3.18 6.39
C LEU A 10 0.50 -3.76 5.11
N TYR A 11 -0.30 -2.96 4.41
CA TYR A 11 -0.84 -3.36 3.13
C TYR A 11 0.23 -3.14 2.05
N LEU A 12 0.93 -4.22 1.73
CA LEU A 12 1.87 -4.24 0.62
C LEU A 12 1.11 -4.49 -0.69
N CYS A 13 1.00 -3.46 -1.52
CA CYS A 13 0.43 -3.58 -2.85
C CYS A 13 1.53 -3.99 -3.85
N LEU A 14 1.81 -5.29 -3.91
CA LEU A 14 2.59 -5.84 -5.02
C LEU A 14 1.67 -5.91 -6.25
N ARG A 15 1.78 -4.99 -7.20
CA ARG A 15 1.06 -5.10 -8.49
C ARG A 15 2.08 -5.14 -9.63
N GLY A 16 2.36 -6.33 -10.12
CA GLY A 16 3.03 -6.62 -11.39
C GLY A 16 2.00 -6.73 -12.50
N GLY A 17 1.60 -5.59 -13.05
CA GLY A 17 0.70 -5.53 -14.18
C GLY A 17 0.11 -4.15 -14.33
N ASP A 18 -0.16 -3.77 -15.58
CA ASP A 18 -0.47 -2.43 -16.11
C ASP A 18 -1.72 -1.72 -15.53
N ARG A 19 -2.20 -2.12 -14.35
CA ARG A 19 -3.40 -1.58 -13.68
C ARG A 19 -3.12 -0.44 -12.68
N CYS A 20 -1.86 -0.05 -12.52
CA CYS A 20 -1.49 1.31 -12.17
C CYS A 20 -0.54 1.76 -13.29
N GLY A 21 -0.88 2.83 -14.00
CA GLY A 21 -0.15 3.35 -15.15
C GLY A 21 1.26 3.87 -14.85
N SER A 22 2.04 3.22 -14.00
CA SER A 22 3.48 3.42 -13.92
C SER A 22 4.14 2.39 -14.82
N ALA A 23 4.56 2.85 -16.00
CA ALA A 23 5.34 2.05 -16.92
C ALA A 23 6.54 1.41 -16.20
N PRO A 24 6.89 0.14 -16.52
CA PRO A 24 8.05 -0.48 -15.93
C PRO A 24 9.29 0.36 -16.24
N ILE A 25 10.10 0.64 -15.21
CA ILE A 25 11.39 1.30 -15.44
C ILE A 25 12.25 0.33 -16.25
N ARG A 26 12.64 0.76 -17.45
CA ARG A 26 13.55 0.03 -18.32
C ARG A 26 14.95 0.58 -18.15
N HIS A 27 15.83 -0.18 -17.51
CA HIS A 27 17.26 0.12 -17.49
C HIS A 27 18.00 -1.06 -18.12
N GLY A 28 18.74 -0.81 -19.21
CA GLY A 28 19.45 -1.86 -19.95
C GLY A 28 18.53 -2.98 -20.48
N GLY A 29 17.29 -2.67 -20.86
CA GLY A 29 16.33 -3.65 -21.40
C GLY A 29 15.59 -4.52 -20.36
N ARG A 30 15.87 -4.35 -19.06
CA ARG A 30 15.17 -5.07 -17.97
C ARG A 30 13.99 -4.27 -17.44
N CYS A 31 12.85 -4.93 -17.30
CA CYS A 31 11.64 -4.43 -16.64
C CYS A 31 11.79 -4.68 -15.13
N TYR A 32 11.92 -3.62 -14.34
CA TYR A 32 11.97 -3.73 -12.88
C TYR A 32 10.59 -3.53 -12.27
N ILE A 33 10.19 -4.45 -11.40
CA ILE A 33 8.97 -4.35 -10.62
C ILE A 33 9.34 -3.68 -9.30
N ILE A 34 8.77 -2.50 -9.07
CA ILE A 34 9.07 -1.66 -7.91
C ILE A 34 7.74 -1.37 -7.20
N PRO A 35 7.46 -1.99 -6.04
CA PRO A 35 6.21 -1.79 -5.33
C PRO A 35 6.09 -0.40 -4.69
N ASP A 36 4.84 0.02 -4.53
CA ASP A 36 4.46 1.12 -3.64
C ASP A 36 3.89 0.53 -2.34
N ILE A 37 4.14 1.19 -1.20
CA ILE A 37 3.61 0.79 0.11
C ILE A 37 2.53 1.79 0.54
N PHE A 38 1.39 1.26 0.99
CA PHE A 38 0.39 2.04 1.70
C PHE A 38 0.20 1.48 3.12
N ALA A 39 0.80 2.15 4.10
CA ALA A 39 0.74 1.75 5.50
C ALA A 39 -0.48 2.37 6.20
N ILE A 40 -1.14 1.61 7.07
CA ILE A 40 -2.21 2.12 7.93
C ILE A 40 -1.80 1.89 9.38
N GLU A 41 -1.77 2.97 10.17
CA GLU A 41 -1.18 2.98 11.49
C GLU A 41 -2.15 3.54 12.54
N ALA A 42 -2.59 2.67 13.46
CA ALA A 42 -3.46 3.07 14.56
C ALA A 42 -2.66 3.76 15.69
N CYS A 43 -2.97 5.03 15.96
CA CYS A 43 -2.21 5.87 16.88
C CYS A 43 -3.02 6.20 18.14
N GLY A 44 -2.63 5.60 19.27
CA GLY A 44 -3.33 5.75 20.55
C GLY A 44 -3.04 7.05 21.31
N SER A 45 -1.96 7.75 20.96
CA SER A 45 -1.50 9.00 21.59
C SER A 45 -0.69 9.85 20.60
N LEU A 46 -0.48 11.12 20.90
CA LEU A 46 0.39 11.99 20.10
C LEU A 46 1.84 11.50 20.09
N GLN A 47 2.37 11.04 21.24
CA GLN A 47 3.72 10.45 21.29
C GLN A 47 3.84 9.23 20.37
N ASN A 48 2.82 8.38 20.34
CA ASN A 48 2.80 7.22 19.44
C ASN A 48 2.73 7.63 17.97
N LEU A 49 1.98 8.68 17.64
CA LEU A 49 1.98 9.26 16.30
C LEU A 49 3.39 9.74 15.92
N LEU A 50 4.05 10.53 16.77
CA LEU A 50 5.37 11.09 16.48
C LEU A 50 6.44 10.01 16.31
N ASP A 51 6.40 8.97 17.15
CA ASP A 51 7.27 7.79 17.01
C ASP A 51 7.04 7.04 15.69
N LYS A 52 5.80 6.97 15.19
CA LYS A 52 5.52 6.36 13.89
C LYS A 52 5.91 7.29 12.74
N ARG A 53 5.63 8.59 12.83
CA ARG A 53 6.00 9.60 11.81
C ARG A 53 7.50 9.63 11.56
N SER A 54 8.33 9.48 12.59
CA SER A 54 9.78 9.41 12.40
C SER A 54 10.23 8.19 11.59
N ARG A 55 9.52 7.06 11.67
CA ARG A 55 9.82 5.83 10.90
C ARG A 55 9.48 5.97 9.42
N PHE A 56 8.46 6.77 9.10
CA PHE A 56 7.98 6.97 7.72
C PHE A 56 8.51 8.26 7.07
N ALA A 57 9.39 9.00 7.72
CA ALA A 57 9.93 10.25 7.18
C ALA A 57 10.67 10.05 5.83
N PRO A 58 10.47 10.90 4.80
CA PRO A 58 11.03 10.68 3.46
C PRO A 58 12.55 10.50 3.41
N SER A 59 13.26 11.15 4.33
CA SER A 59 14.72 11.10 4.45
C SER A 59 15.26 9.75 4.94
N THR A 60 14.41 8.82 5.39
CA THR A 60 14.83 7.52 5.91
C THR A 60 14.73 6.39 4.88
N HIS A 61 14.29 6.68 3.64
CA HIS A 61 13.87 5.62 2.72
C HIS A 61 14.94 5.22 1.70
N SER A 62 15.69 4.18 2.06
CA SER A 62 16.18 3.15 1.13
C SER A 62 15.56 1.82 1.57
N LEU A 63 14.28 1.63 1.23
CA LEU A 63 13.49 0.50 1.72
C LEU A 63 13.51 -0.68 0.74
N LEU A 64 13.60 -1.88 1.31
CA LEU A 64 13.38 -3.15 0.62
C LEU A 64 12.13 -3.82 1.19
N ALA A 65 11.17 -4.14 0.32
CA ALA A 65 10.04 -5.00 0.66
C ALA A 65 10.50 -6.46 0.57
N VAL A 66 10.55 -7.14 1.72
CA VAL A 66 10.86 -8.58 1.79
C VAL A 66 9.54 -9.35 1.91
N CYS A 67 9.29 -10.23 0.95
CA CYS A 67 8.07 -11.03 0.85
C CYS A 67 8.42 -12.51 1.06
N PRO A 68 8.18 -13.07 2.26
CA PRO A 68 8.44 -14.48 2.55
C PRO A 68 7.58 -15.40 1.68
N VAL A 69 8.08 -16.59 1.36
CA VAL A 69 7.33 -17.61 0.60
C VAL A 69 5.95 -17.90 1.21
N PRO A 70 5.80 -18.12 2.53
CA PRO A 70 4.47 -18.37 3.11
C PRO A 70 3.48 -17.22 2.89
N TRP A 71 3.96 -15.97 2.86
CA TRP A 71 3.10 -14.81 2.59
C TRP A 71 2.70 -14.76 1.11
N LEU A 72 3.62 -15.07 0.19
CA LEU A 72 3.37 -15.11 -1.25
C LEU A 72 2.39 -16.21 -1.65
N LEU A 73 2.44 -17.37 -0.97
CA LEU A 73 1.55 -18.51 -1.21
C LEU A 73 0.18 -18.38 -0.53
N ALA A 74 0.06 -17.56 0.50
CA ALA A 74 -1.20 -17.34 1.19
C ALA A 74 -2.23 -16.60 0.31
N ALA A 75 -3.51 -16.83 0.59
CA ALA A 75 -4.66 -16.23 -0.09
C ALA A 75 -4.67 -14.69 0.03
N ILE A 76 -5.19 -13.99 -0.98
CA ILE A 76 -5.36 -12.52 -0.94
C ILE A 76 -6.29 -12.14 0.21
N THR A 77 -7.44 -12.80 0.30
CA THR A 77 -8.44 -12.61 1.36
C THR A 77 -9.00 -13.96 1.81
N PRO A 78 -9.75 -14.03 2.93
CA PRO A 78 -10.46 -15.26 3.31
C PRO A 78 -11.48 -15.73 2.26
N THR A 79 -11.99 -14.83 1.41
CA THR A 79 -13.00 -15.11 0.39
C THR A 79 -12.43 -15.30 -1.01
N ASP A 80 -11.17 -14.90 -1.23
CA ASP A 80 -10.44 -15.09 -2.48
C ASP A 80 -9.20 -15.94 -2.22
N PRO A 81 -9.25 -17.26 -2.52
CA PRO A 81 -8.17 -18.19 -2.22
C PRO A 81 -6.97 -18.05 -3.17
N THR A 82 -7.02 -17.14 -4.16
CA THR A 82 -5.91 -16.91 -5.10
C THR A 82 -4.63 -16.59 -4.31
N PRO A 83 -3.53 -17.32 -4.53
CA PRO A 83 -2.25 -17.00 -3.91
C PRO A 83 -1.80 -15.58 -4.29
N ARG A 84 -1.24 -14.84 -3.32
CA ARG A 84 -0.77 -13.46 -3.56
C ARG A 84 0.18 -13.40 -4.75
N TRP A 85 1.12 -14.33 -4.90
CA TRP A 85 2.07 -14.28 -6.03
C TRP A 85 1.37 -14.29 -7.40
N GLN A 86 0.29 -15.07 -7.55
CA GLN A 86 -0.49 -15.12 -8.79
C GLN A 86 -1.24 -13.81 -9.02
N ALA A 87 -1.92 -13.33 -7.98
CA ALA A 87 -2.68 -12.08 -8.01
C ALA A 87 -1.85 -10.88 -8.44
N THR A 88 -0.57 -10.89 -8.04
CA THR A 88 0.35 -9.81 -8.31
C THR A 88 0.81 -9.80 -9.75
N GLY A 89 0.85 -10.93 -10.47
CA GLY A 89 1.42 -11.01 -11.82
C GLY A 89 2.93 -10.77 -11.91
N VAL A 90 3.60 -10.59 -10.77
CA VAL A 90 5.05 -10.29 -10.67
C VAL A 90 5.88 -11.51 -11.03
N LEU A 91 5.46 -12.68 -10.55
CA LEU A 91 6.17 -13.94 -10.71
C LEU A 91 5.45 -14.80 -11.75
N ARG A 92 6.21 -15.35 -12.70
CA ARG A 92 5.68 -16.27 -13.73
C ARG A 92 5.45 -17.69 -13.20
N HIS A 93 6.15 -18.05 -12.14
CA HIS A 93 6.14 -19.37 -11.53
C HIS A 93 6.00 -19.23 -10.02
N GLU A 94 5.54 -20.31 -9.39
CA GLU A 94 5.38 -20.38 -7.95
C GLU A 94 6.73 -20.08 -7.25
N PRO A 95 6.75 -19.18 -6.25
CA PRO A 95 7.99 -18.79 -5.58
C PRO A 95 8.55 -19.92 -4.71
N ALA A 96 9.76 -20.37 -5.01
CA ALA A 96 10.53 -21.28 -4.15
C ALA A 96 11.41 -20.54 -3.13
N MET A 97 11.55 -19.21 -3.24
CA MET A 97 12.40 -18.40 -2.38
C MET A 97 11.76 -17.03 -2.08
N PRO A 98 12.17 -16.34 -0.98
CA PRO A 98 11.66 -15.01 -0.66
C PRO A 98 11.96 -14.00 -1.78
N LEU A 99 11.04 -13.08 -2.00
CA LEU A 99 11.20 -12.00 -2.97
C LEU A 99 11.59 -10.70 -2.24
N SER A 100 12.68 -10.06 -2.68
CA SER A 100 13.11 -8.75 -2.16
C SER A 100 13.06 -7.72 -3.26
N LEU A 101 12.29 -6.64 -3.07
CA LEU A 101 12.09 -5.59 -4.07
C LEU A 101 12.42 -4.21 -3.50
N PRO A 102 13.07 -3.32 -4.26
CA PRO A 102 13.18 -1.91 -3.88
C PRO A 102 11.78 -1.28 -3.82
N VAL A 103 11.50 -0.49 -2.78
CA VAL A 103 10.24 0.25 -2.67
C VAL A 103 10.39 1.58 -3.41
N ARG A 104 9.41 1.92 -4.24
CA ARG A 104 9.40 3.18 -5.00
C ARG A 104 8.92 4.34 -4.14
N ASP A 105 7.75 4.17 -3.55
CA ASP A 105 7.05 5.19 -2.78
C ASP A 105 6.40 4.53 -1.56
N ILE A 106 6.31 5.28 -0.46
CA ILE A 106 5.61 4.87 0.75
C ILE A 106 4.69 5.99 1.19
N ARG A 107 3.44 5.64 1.38
CA ARG A 107 2.39 6.52 1.90
C ARG A 107 1.82 5.90 3.15
N VAL A 108 1.42 6.75 4.09
CA VAL A 108 0.96 6.31 5.40
C VAL A 108 -0.31 7.03 5.80
N MET A 109 -1.30 6.26 6.23
CA MET A 109 -2.52 6.77 6.85
C MET A 109 -2.45 6.55 8.37
N TYR A 110 -2.45 7.62 9.14
CA TYR A 110 -2.52 7.58 10.60
C TYR A 110 -3.96 7.69 11.07
N ALA A 111 -4.42 6.66 11.78
CA ALA A 111 -5.70 6.67 12.45
C ALA A 111 -5.53 7.23 13.85
N LEU A 112 -6.18 8.34 14.17
CA LEU A 112 -6.04 9.05 15.44
C LEU A 112 -7.33 8.99 16.24
N LYS A 113 -7.23 8.81 17.57
CA LYS A 113 -8.39 9.06 18.45
C LYS A 113 -8.87 10.50 18.29
N ASP A 114 -10.18 10.73 18.36
CA ASP A 114 -10.82 12.03 18.08
C ASP A 114 -10.13 13.22 18.74
N ARG A 115 -9.82 13.13 20.04
CA ARG A 115 -9.14 14.21 20.78
C ARG A 115 -7.78 14.59 20.19
N HIS A 116 -7.05 13.62 19.63
CA HIS A 116 -5.75 13.89 18.99
C HIS A 116 -5.93 14.29 17.52
N TYR A 117 -6.94 13.74 16.84
CA TYR A 117 -7.26 14.10 15.46
C TYR A 117 -7.60 15.58 15.34
N GLN A 118 -8.54 16.08 16.16
CA GLN A 118 -8.97 17.49 16.12
C GLN A 118 -7.79 18.44 16.37
N GLY A 119 -7.08 18.23 17.48
CA GLY A 119 -5.91 19.06 17.81
C GLY A 119 -4.81 19.01 16.75
N PHE A 120 -4.60 17.87 16.09
CA PHE A 120 -3.64 17.76 14.99
C PHE A 120 -4.12 18.50 13.74
N ALA A 121 -5.38 18.29 13.34
CA ALA A 121 -5.96 18.92 12.15
C ALA A 121 -6.02 20.45 12.24
N GLU A 122 -6.17 21.00 13.44
CA GLU A 122 -6.21 22.45 13.68
C GLU A 122 -4.82 23.09 13.70
N SER A 123 -3.76 22.34 14.04
CA SER A 123 -2.45 22.93 14.38
C SER A 123 -1.28 22.45 13.54
N GLN A 124 -1.45 21.39 12.74
CA GLN A 124 -0.37 20.74 12.01
C GLN A 124 -0.69 20.60 10.52
N VAL A 125 0.36 20.62 9.70
CA VAL A 125 0.27 20.36 8.27
C VAL A 125 0.84 18.96 7.99
N PRO A 126 0.06 18.05 7.38
CA PRO A 126 0.54 16.75 6.89
C PRO A 126 1.67 16.90 5.86
N HIS A 127 2.64 15.99 5.87
CA HIS A 127 3.58 15.85 4.76
C HIS A 127 2.90 15.20 3.53
N PRO A 128 3.47 15.34 2.32
CA PRO A 128 2.84 14.84 1.09
C PRO A 128 2.49 13.34 1.05
N HIS A 129 3.18 12.52 1.84
CA HIS A 129 2.98 11.08 1.94
C HIS A 129 2.10 10.67 3.13
N GLU A 130 1.65 11.63 3.95
CA GLU A 130 0.90 11.42 5.17
C GLU A 130 -0.59 11.73 4.96
N TYR A 131 -1.43 10.82 5.44
CA TYR A 131 -2.88 10.93 5.44
C TYR A 131 -3.37 10.71 6.87
N PHE A 132 -4.44 11.40 7.27
CA PHE A 132 -4.95 11.34 8.64
C PHE A 132 -6.44 11.06 8.63
N VAL A 133 -6.88 10.23 9.57
CA VAL A 133 -8.29 9.88 9.70
C VAL A 133 -8.66 9.66 11.17
N PRO A 134 -9.91 9.97 11.59
CA PRO A 134 -10.40 9.53 12.89
C PRO A 134 -10.38 8.00 12.97
N MET A 135 -9.92 7.45 14.09
CA MET A 135 -9.83 6.02 14.32
C MET A 135 -11.19 5.35 14.20
N ASP A 136 -12.22 5.98 14.77
CA ASP A 136 -13.59 5.46 14.76
C ASP A 136 -14.14 5.38 13.33
N ALA A 137 -13.81 6.37 12.48
CA ALA A 137 -14.19 6.37 11.07
C ALA A 137 -13.47 5.27 10.25
N LEU A 138 -12.22 4.95 10.58
CA LEU A 138 -11.47 3.86 9.94
C LEU A 138 -12.01 2.48 10.34
N THR A 139 -12.40 2.31 11.60
CA THR A 139 -12.87 1.02 12.13
C THR A 139 -14.38 0.82 12.00
N ALA A 140 -15.11 1.81 11.50
CA ALA A 140 -16.54 1.71 11.25
C ALA A 140 -16.83 0.55 10.27
N LYS A 141 -17.95 -0.14 10.49
CA LYS A 141 -18.33 -1.30 9.66
C LYS A 141 -18.52 -0.92 8.19
N ASP A 142 -18.99 0.31 7.96
CA ASP A 142 -19.26 0.94 6.68
C ASP A 142 -18.11 1.85 6.20
N ALA A 143 -16.92 1.76 6.80
CA ALA A 143 -15.76 2.52 6.38
C ALA A 143 -15.41 2.34 4.89
N PRO A 144 -15.53 1.14 4.27
CA PRO A 144 -15.30 0.96 2.83
C PRO A 144 -16.29 1.72 1.95
N GLU A 145 -17.52 1.93 2.41
CA GLU A 145 -18.60 2.63 1.70
C GLU A 145 -18.58 4.14 1.95
N ASN A 146 -17.85 4.62 2.96
CA ASN A 146 -17.77 6.03 3.29
C ASN A 146 -17.10 6.82 2.13
N PRO A 147 -17.81 7.76 1.48
CA PRO A 147 -17.28 8.47 0.32
C PRO A 147 -16.07 9.36 0.65
N ALA A 148 -15.98 9.88 1.87
CA ALA A 148 -14.83 10.66 2.31
C ALA A 148 -13.59 9.77 2.50
N MET A 149 -13.77 8.56 3.01
CA MET A 149 -12.71 7.56 3.12
C MET A 149 -12.23 7.11 1.74
N GLN A 150 -13.16 6.78 0.83
CA GLN A 150 -12.84 6.41 -0.54
C GLN A 150 -12.08 7.54 -1.27
N ALA A 151 -12.50 8.80 -1.09
CA ALA A 151 -11.79 9.95 -1.64
C ALA A 151 -10.38 10.10 -1.06
N LEU A 152 -10.21 9.90 0.25
CA LEU A 152 -8.90 9.95 0.91
C LEU A 152 -7.96 8.85 0.39
N VAL A 153 -8.44 7.60 0.32
CA VAL A 153 -7.69 6.45 -0.21
C VAL A 153 -7.37 6.65 -1.70
N SER A 154 -8.30 7.23 -2.47
CA SER A 154 -8.07 7.53 -3.89
C SER A 154 -6.95 8.56 -4.07
N ARG A 155 -6.89 9.60 -3.23
CA ARG A 155 -5.76 10.56 -3.21
C ARG A 155 -4.45 9.91 -2.81
N ALA A 156 -4.50 8.84 -2.00
CA ALA A 156 -3.34 8.05 -1.63
C ALA A 156 -2.82 7.15 -2.76
N SER A 157 -3.52 7.02 -3.89
CA SER A 157 -3.03 6.28 -5.05
C SER A 157 -1.88 7.01 -5.75
N ALA A 158 -0.81 6.29 -6.12
CA ALA A 158 0.27 6.84 -6.95
C ALA A 158 -0.25 7.42 -8.27
N SER A 159 -1.31 6.82 -8.81
CA SER A 159 -1.94 7.27 -10.06
C SER A 159 -2.59 8.66 -9.94
N ALA A 160 -2.96 9.11 -8.75
CA ALA A 160 -3.58 10.41 -8.52
C ALA A 160 -2.61 11.59 -8.76
N ASN A 161 -1.32 11.32 -8.92
CA ASN A 161 -0.32 12.33 -9.28
C ASN A 161 -0.23 12.60 -10.79
N PHE A 162 -0.95 11.84 -11.61
CA PHE A 162 -0.88 11.97 -13.07
C PHE A 162 -2.20 12.53 -13.60
N LEU A 163 -2.10 13.52 -14.49
CA LEU A 163 -3.26 14.12 -15.16
C LEU A 163 -4.02 13.09 -16.01
N THR A 164 -3.29 12.17 -16.63
CA THR A 164 -3.82 11.06 -17.40
C THR A 164 -3.04 9.80 -17.06
N GLN A 165 -3.71 8.66 -17.02
CA GLN A 165 -3.04 7.38 -16.91
C GLN A 165 -2.57 6.93 -18.30
N PRO A 166 -1.36 6.40 -18.46
CA PRO A 166 -0.98 5.77 -19.72
C PRO A 166 -1.90 4.57 -19.99
N GLU A 167 -2.26 4.41 -21.26
CA GLU A 167 -3.13 3.32 -21.71
C GLU A 167 -2.52 1.97 -21.32
N SER A 168 -3.29 1.17 -20.58
CA SER A 168 -2.92 -0.20 -20.29
C SER A 168 -3.14 -1.04 -21.55
N ASN A 169 -2.06 -1.34 -22.29
CA ASN A 169 -2.13 -2.21 -23.45
C ASN A 169 -2.41 -3.65 -22.99
N ILE A 170 -3.69 -3.98 -22.82
CA ILE A 170 -4.18 -5.32 -22.50
C ILE A 170 -4.05 -6.19 -23.75
N ALA A 171 -2.89 -6.81 -23.96
CA ALA A 171 -2.80 -7.97 -24.83
C ALA A 171 -3.24 -9.21 -24.05
N ILE A 172 -4.56 -9.36 -23.84
CA ILE A 172 -5.13 -10.70 -23.64
C ILE A 172 -4.98 -11.38 -25.00
N GLY A 173 -3.97 -12.23 -25.13
CA GLY A 173 -3.85 -13.14 -26.25
C GLY A 173 -5.11 -14.02 -26.28
N GLY A 174 -6.08 -13.60 -27.10
CA GLY A 174 -7.19 -14.44 -27.49
C GLY A 174 -6.62 -15.67 -28.18
N ILE A 175 -6.75 -16.83 -27.54
CA ILE A 175 -6.70 -18.10 -28.22
C ILE A 175 -7.96 -18.16 -29.09
N THR A 176 -7.89 -17.58 -30.30
CA THR A 176 -8.80 -17.93 -31.38
C THR A 176 -8.17 -19.08 -32.14
N GLY A 177 -8.79 -20.25 -32.02
CA GLY A 177 -8.33 -21.46 -32.67
C GLY A 177 -8.28 -21.34 -34.20
N ARG A 178 -7.31 -22.03 -34.77
CA ARG A 178 -7.49 -23.00 -35.85
C ARG A 178 -6.29 -23.94 -35.84
#